data_AF-A0A367QY39-F1
#
_entry.id   AF-A0A367QY39-F1
#
_cell.length_a   1.000
_cell.length_b   1.000
_cell.length_c   1.000
_cell.angle_alpha   90.00
_cell.angle_beta   90.00
_cell.angle_gamma   90.00
#
_symmetry.space_group_name_H-M   'P 1'
#
loop_
_entity.id
_entity.type
_entity.pdbx_description
1 polymer ?
#
loop_
_entity_poly.entity_id
_entity_poly.type
_entity_poly.pdbx_seq_one_letter_code
_entity_poly.pdbx_strand_id
1 'polypeptide(L)'
;MNLSFNLFNKLVLLTSPLKGLKQHNKIHDYSQQVWGSDYIFERVNEGTIGYMTGVGNGIKASDRIILRQGSESYQYQIEEIDYYSYPSDMWIALLKQVVQ
;
A
#
# COMPACT_ATOMS: atom_id res chain seq x y z
N MET A 1 9.73 24.22 -3.29
CA MET A 1 9.87 23.20 -2.23
C MET A 1 10.34 21.94 -2.93
N ASN A 2 11.59 21.52 -2.72
CA ASN A 2 12.15 20.32 -3.37
C ASN A 2 12.03 19.16 -2.37
N LEU A 3 11.17 18.19 -2.66
CA LEU A 3 11.10 16.94 -1.91
C LEU A 3 11.89 15.88 -2.68
N SER A 4 13.17 15.75 -2.35
CA SER A 4 13.99 14.62 -2.80
C SER A 4 13.73 13.44 -1.86
N PHE A 5 13.08 12.39 -2.35
CA PHE A 5 12.89 11.14 -1.61
C PHE A 5 13.98 10.15 -2.00
N ASN A 6 15.02 10.04 -1.15
CA ASN A 6 16.03 8.99 -1.27
C ASN A 6 15.48 7.72 -0.61
N LEU A 7 14.93 6.80 -1.40
CA LEU A 7 14.35 5.52 -0.97
C LEU A 7 15.36 4.35 -1.03
N PHE A 8 16.59 4.57 -0.58
CA PHE A 8 17.58 3.51 -0.48
C PHE A 8 18.26 3.57 0.87
N ASN A 9 17.95 2.61 1.75
CA ASN A 9 18.91 1.91 2.62
C ASN A 9 18.20 1.03 3.66
N LYS A 10 18.10 -0.29 3.42
CA LYS A 10 18.97 -1.30 4.06
C LYS A 10 18.44 -2.72 3.83
N LEU A 11 19.30 -3.52 3.19
CA LEU A 11 19.26 -4.97 3.18
C LEU A 11 19.23 -5.54 4.60
N VAL A 12 18.22 -6.36 4.91
CA VAL A 12 18.36 -7.43 5.90
C VAL A 12 17.87 -8.72 5.25
N LEU A 13 18.82 -9.53 4.79
CA LEU A 13 18.61 -10.94 4.46
C LEU A 13 18.39 -11.71 5.76
N LEU A 14 17.14 -12.10 6.04
CA LEU A 14 16.83 -13.18 6.97
C LEU A 14 16.33 -14.37 6.15
N THR A 15 17.26 -15.25 5.77
CA THR A 15 16.92 -16.57 5.22
C THR A 15 16.46 -17.47 6.37
N SER A 16 15.18 -17.38 6.72
CA SER A 16 14.49 -18.43 7.48
C SER A 16 13.63 -19.25 6.51
N PRO A 17 13.58 -20.59 6.62
CA PRO A 17 12.69 -21.39 5.81
C PRO A 17 11.24 -21.06 6.24
N LEU A 18 10.55 -20.27 5.42
CA LEU A 18 9.14 -19.93 5.60
C LEU A 18 8.29 -21.19 5.40
N LYS A 19 8.19 -21.98 6.48
CA LYS A 19 7.16 -22.98 6.66
C LYS A 19 5.83 -22.25 6.52
N GLY A 20 5.11 -22.54 5.44
CA GLY A 20 3.90 -21.82 5.03
C GLY A 20 2.88 -21.67 6.15
N LEU A 21 2.94 -20.55 6.87
CA LEU A 21 1.78 -19.96 7.48
C LEU A 21 0.94 -19.47 6.31
N LYS A 22 -0.25 -20.02 6.12
CA LYS A 22 -1.27 -19.39 5.26
C LYS A 22 -1.52 -18.00 5.82
N GLN A 23 -0.73 -17.04 5.37
CA GLN A 23 -0.91 -15.64 5.72
C GLN A 23 -2.22 -15.27 5.04
N HIS A 24 -3.28 -15.16 5.82
CA HIS A 24 -4.53 -14.60 5.33
C HIS A 24 -4.23 -13.13 5.03
N ASN A 25 -3.91 -12.85 3.77
CA ASN A 25 -3.75 -11.50 3.26
C ASN A 25 -5.09 -10.79 3.44
N LYS A 26 -5.09 -9.75 4.29
CA LYS A 26 -6.29 -9.01 4.61
C LYS A 26 -6.67 -8.15 3.40
N ILE A 27 -7.96 -7.93 3.24
CA ILE A 27 -8.48 -6.97 2.27
C ILE A 27 -8.93 -5.75 3.06
N HIS A 28 -8.37 -4.59 2.73
CA HIS A 28 -8.73 -3.30 3.30
C HIS A 28 -9.63 -2.58 2.29
N ASP A 29 -10.88 -2.37 2.66
CA ASP A 29 -11.86 -1.72 1.79
C ASP A 29 -11.81 -0.20 1.97
N TYR A 30 -11.33 0.49 0.93
CA TYR A 30 -11.23 1.94 0.83
C TYR A 30 -12.34 2.55 -0.06
N SER A 31 -13.37 1.78 -0.42
CA SER A 31 -14.43 2.22 -1.33
C SER A 31 -15.38 3.27 -0.75
N GLN A 32 -15.42 3.43 0.57
CA GLN A 32 -16.26 4.40 1.29
C GLN A 32 -15.46 5.57 1.86
N GLN A 33 -14.15 5.58 1.65
CA GLN A 33 -13.20 6.53 2.23
C GLN A 33 -13.00 7.71 1.29
N VAL A 34 -12.68 8.87 1.87
CA VAL A 34 -12.62 10.14 1.15
C VAL A 34 -11.21 10.38 0.60
N TRP A 35 -11.06 10.35 -0.74
CA TRP A 35 -9.82 10.71 -1.41
C TRP A 35 -9.42 12.16 -1.11
N GLY A 36 -8.14 12.38 -0.82
CA GLY A 36 -7.58 13.68 -0.41
C GLY A 36 -7.69 13.96 1.10
N SER A 37 -8.45 13.15 1.85
CA SER A 37 -8.56 13.23 3.31
C SER A 37 -8.00 11.97 3.97
N ASP A 38 -8.62 10.83 3.71
CA ASP A 38 -8.30 9.56 4.37
C ASP A 38 -7.13 8.85 3.68
N TYR A 39 -6.99 9.11 2.38
CA TYR A 39 -5.89 8.62 1.55
C TYR A 39 -5.67 9.48 0.31
N ILE A 40 -4.47 9.38 -0.24
CA ILE A 40 -4.11 9.87 -1.58
C ILE A 40 -3.50 8.70 -2.33
N PHE A 41 -3.92 8.48 -3.58
CA PHE A 41 -3.36 7.45 -4.45
C PHE A 41 -2.91 8.05 -5.78
N GLU A 42 -1.61 7.91 -6.06
CA GLU A 42 -0.95 8.42 -7.25
C GLU A 42 -0.55 7.24 -8.14
N ARG A 43 -1.24 7.11 -9.27
CA ARG A 43 -0.95 6.08 -10.25
C ARG A 43 0.30 6.41 -11.06
N VAL A 44 1.10 5.39 -11.30
CA VAL A 44 2.27 5.43 -12.18
C VAL A 44 2.24 4.23 -13.14
N ASN A 45 3.10 4.23 -14.16
CA ASN A 45 3.21 3.14 -15.14
C ASN A 45 1.83 2.72 -15.73
N GLU A 46 1.15 3.68 -16.36
CA GLU A 46 -0.15 3.49 -17.04
C GLU A 46 -1.28 3.01 -16.12
N GLY A 47 -1.12 3.13 -14.80
CA GLY A 47 -2.14 2.81 -13.81
C GLY A 47 -2.04 1.41 -13.19
N THR A 48 -1.05 0.62 -13.60
CA THR A 48 -0.82 -0.74 -13.07
C THR A 48 -0.12 -0.76 -11.72
N ILE A 49 0.59 0.32 -11.37
CA ILE A 49 1.20 0.52 -10.05
C ILE A 49 0.90 1.94 -9.54
N GLY A 50 1.12 2.19 -8.26
CA GLY A 50 0.98 3.52 -7.71
C GLY A 50 1.41 3.61 -6.26
N TYR A 51 1.63 4.83 -5.79
CA TYR A 51 1.94 5.11 -4.39
C TYR A 51 0.65 5.55 -3.69
N MET A 52 0.37 4.95 -2.54
CA MET A 52 -0.75 5.35 -1.70
C MET A 52 -0.23 5.81 -0.35
N THR A 53 -0.64 6.99 0.07
CA THR A 53 -0.52 7.45 1.45
C THR A 53 -1.90 7.35 2.08
N GLY A 54 -1.99 6.80 3.28
CA GLY A 54 -3.26 6.68 3.98
C GLY A 54 -3.12 6.71 5.48
N VAL A 55 -4.26 6.78 6.15
CA VAL A 55 -4.39 6.73 7.61
C VAL A 55 -5.05 5.41 8.01
N GLY A 56 -4.56 4.79 9.08
CA GLY A 56 -5.06 3.53 9.63
C GLY A 56 -3.94 2.56 9.98
N ASN A 57 -4.26 1.58 10.83
CA ASN A 57 -3.27 0.62 11.35
C ASN A 57 -3.48 -0.79 10.80
N GLY A 58 -2.40 -1.58 10.83
CA GLY A 58 -2.47 -3.03 10.59
C GLY A 58 -2.48 -3.43 9.11
N ILE A 59 -2.12 -2.49 8.23
CA ILE A 59 -1.82 -2.74 6.82
C ILE A 59 -0.39 -3.27 6.70
N LYS A 60 -0.18 -4.30 5.87
CA LYS A 60 1.12 -4.95 5.66
C LYS A 60 1.32 -5.33 4.19
N ALA A 61 2.57 -5.59 3.81
CA ALA A 61 2.87 -6.18 2.50
C ALA A 61 2.07 -7.47 2.26
N SER A 62 1.76 -7.74 1.00
CA SER A 62 0.87 -8.80 0.50
C SER A 62 -0.62 -8.68 0.83
N ASP A 63 -1.04 -7.74 1.70
CA ASP A 63 -2.46 -7.40 1.83
C ASP A 63 -3.00 -6.79 0.53
N ARG A 64 -4.32 -6.65 0.44
CA ARG A 64 -4.99 -6.02 -0.70
C ARG A 64 -5.76 -4.79 -0.26
N ILE A 65 -5.84 -3.82 -1.15
CA ILE A 65 -6.67 -2.61 -1.00
C ILE A 65 -7.70 -2.60 -2.12
N ILE A 66 -8.96 -2.32 -1.78
CA ILE A 66 -10.02 -2.03 -2.74
C ILE A 66 -10.18 -0.52 -2.83
N LEU A 67 -9.96 0.05 -4.01
CA LEU A 67 -10.19 1.47 -4.29
C LEU A 67 -11.36 1.64 -5.26
N ARG A 68 -12.23 2.61 -4.99
CA ARG A 68 -13.30 3.00 -5.90
C ARG A 68 -12.88 4.20 -6.73
N GLN A 69 -13.04 4.13 -8.03
CA GLN A 69 -12.85 5.26 -8.94
C GLN A 69 -14.09 5.38 -9.83
N GLY A 70 -14.95 6.36 -9.53
CA GLY A 70 -16.25 6.48 -10.19
C GLY A 70 -17.16 5.28 -9.89
N SER A 71 -17.64 4.60 -10.93
CA SER A 71 -18.42 3.36 -10.80
C SER A 71 -17.56 2.12 -10.56
N GLU A 72 -16.27 2.19 -10.89
CA GLU A 72 -15.40 1.03 -10.94
C GLU A 72 -14.69 0.78 -9.61
N SER A 73 -14.44 -0.49 -9.33
CA SER A 73 -13.70 -0.96 -8.16
C SER A 73 -12.46 -1.71 -8.61
N TYR A 74 -11.32 -1.30 -8.07
CA TYR A 74 -10.01 -1.84 -8.41
C TYR A 74 -9.37 -2.47 -7.20
N GLN A 75 -8.77 -3.65 -7.39
CA GLN A 75 -7.98 -4.31 -6.37
C GLN A 75 -6.50 -4.10 -6.62
N TYR A 76 -5.79 -3.76 -5.55
CA TYR A 76 -4.34 -3.61 -5.56
C TYR A 76 -3.74 -4.48 -4.46
N GLN A 77 -2.63 -5.15 -4.76
CA GLN A 77 -1.78 -5.79 -3.76
C GLN A 77 -0.74 -4.78 -3.26
N ILE A 78 -0.44 -4.85 -1.97
CA ILE A 78 0.61 -4.06 -1.35
C ILE A 78 1.94 -4.79 -1.56
N GLU A 79 2.84 -4.19 -2.33
CA GLU A 79 4.17 -4.74 -2.56
C GLU A 79 5.11 -4.33 -1.41
N GLU A 80 5.10 -3.05 -1.05
CA GLU A 80 5.92 -2.46 -0.01
C GLU A 80 5.09 -1.48 0.83
N ILE A 81 5.42 -1.33 2.11
CA ILE A 81 4.76 -0.38 3.01
C ILE A 81 5.70 0.07 4.12
N ASP A 82 5.66 1.36 4.42
CA ASP A 82 6.31 1.99 5.55
C ASP A 82 5.31 2.82 6.35
N TYR A 83 5.48 2.84 7.67
CA TYR A 83 4.72 3.71 8.56
C TYR A 83 5.54 4.94 8.94
N TYR A 84 4.88 6.09 9.00
CA TYR A 84 5.48 7.30 9.55
C TYR A 84 5.64 7.14 11.06
N SER A 85 6.68 7.75 11.62
CA SER A 85 6.89 7.74 13.08
C SER A 85 5.87 8.58 13.83
N TYR A 86 5.37 9.66 13.20
CA TYR A 86 4.33 10.51 13.72
C TYR A 86 3.57 11.24 12.60
N PRO A 87 2.23 11.15 12.56
CA PRO A 87 1.40 10.27 13.38
C PRO A 87 1.63 8.79 13.02
N SER A 88 1.54 7.90 14.02
CA SER A 88 1.97 6.49 13.88
C SER A 88 1.02 5.61 13.07
N ASP A 89 -0.18 6.10 12.81
CA ASP A 89 -1.20 5.45 11.99
C ASP A 89 -1.16 5.94 10.53
N MET A 90 -0.24 6.82 10.15
CA MET A 90 0.00 7.14 8.76
C MET A 90 1.01 6.19 8.15
N TRP A 91 0.79 5.86 6.88
CA TRP A 91 1.66 4.97 6.11
C TRP A 91 1.74 5.41 4.65
N ILE A 92 2.79 4.97 3.97
CA ILE A 92 2.95 5.05 2.53
C ILE A 92 3.23 3.63 1.99
N ALA A 93 2.60 3.28 0.88
CA ALA A 93 2.72 1.96 0.29
C ALA A 93 2.86 2.01 -1.24
N LEU A 94 3.63 1.08 -1.77
CA LEU A 94 3.64 0.76 -3.20
C LEU A 94 2.55 -0.28 -3.48
N LEU A 95 1.63 0.08 -4.35
CA LEU A 95 0.51 -0.75 -4.77
C LEU A 95 0.71 -1.25 -6.19
N LYS A 96 0.33 -2.51 -6.43
CA LYS A 96 0.27 -3.11 -7.77
C LYS A 96 -1.12 -3.65 -8.05
N GLN A 97 -1.71 -3.25 -9.16
CA GLN A 97 -3.05 -3.68 -9.54
C GLN A 97 -3.07 -5.20 -9.75
N VAL A 98 -4.08 -5.84 -9.16
CA VAL A 98 -4.38 -7.25 -9.42
C VAL A 98 -5.15 -7.31 -10.73
N VAL A 99 -4.48 -7.75 -11.79
CA VAL A 99 -5.14 -8.07 -13.07
C VAL A 99 -5.82 -9.42 -12.90
N GLN A 100 -7.12 -9.47 -13.16
CA GLN A 100 -7.87 -10.73 -13.22
C GLN A 100 -7.54 -11.52 -14.49
#